data_AF-A0A9W9CNQ5-F1
#
_entry.id   AF-A0A9W9CNQ5-F1
#
_cell.length_a   1.000
_cell.length_b   1.000
_cell.length_c   1.000
_cell.angle_alpha   90.00
_cell.angle_beta   90.00
_cell.angle_gamma   90.00
#
_symmetry.space_group_name_H-M   'P 1'
#
loop_
_entity.id
_entity.type
_entity.pdbx_description
1 polymer ?
#
loop_
_entity_poly.entity_id
_entity_poly.type
_entity_poly.pdbx_seq_one_letter_code
_entity_poly.pdbx_strand_id
1 'polypeptide(L)'
;MMTSQGELLKRMSIICAEAKALGYKIQEVMPEEVQHQFHEMKELQAAQDYIKEVEGREQDLLARNKELLAKLTAKEAEHAIELEDFAALKVDLQQAQHGIDFHKEIADNATERAERYQRKLADVIEKQVKADEAGFEIDRLQAALRDQQVAYLSLSKENAKANELADQRRKQDQKMLDEKDKQIAALTCHAKSIETESDQFSETLTALVDALESEHSSATAAVNDKATLLCQTEKVYSAIVSEITPLRKFYDRTFAILAIYQSLFRTLSDPFNDSIKELPDSLDTLMSGAANDLYLYEQVHQALQTGNIAEEHVRVQLEGIAGIAGRIYKSLECINGDVAGFLSRLRREPDAWWEMKGKFALGVGKKMKRFSLG
;
A
#
# COMPACT_ATOMS: atom_id res chain seq x y z
N MET A 1 94.47 -119.26 -127.56
CA MET A 1 95.88 -119.37 -128.01
C MET A 1 96.68 -118.30 -127.26
N MET A 2 97.43 -118.54 -126.18
CA MET A 2 97.67 -119.72 -125.36
C MET A 2 96.38 -120.35 -124.82
N THR A 3 96.40 -121.67 -124.68
CA THR A 3 95.26 -122.57 -124.53
C THR A 3 94.90 -122.76 -123.05
N SER A 4 93.68 -122.34 -122.68
CA SER A 4 93.14 -122.45 -121.33
C SER A 4 92.99 -123.92 -120.94
N GLN A 5 93.55 -124.28 -119.79
CA GLN A 5 93.40 -125.57 -119.10
C GLN A 5 91.95 -126.09 -119.05
N GLY A 6 90.95 -125.18 -119.11
CA GLY A 6 89.53 -125.51 -119.16
C GLY A 6 89.05 -126.21 -120.44
N GLU A 7 89.68 -125.98 -121.61
CA GLU A 7 89.32 -126.69 -122.85
C GLU A 7 89.90 -128.11 -122.89
N LEU A 8 91.05 -128.34 -122.27
CA LEU A 8 91.66 -129.66 -122.11
C LEU A 8 90.84 -130.53 -121.14
N LEU A 9 90.37 -129.94 -120.03
CA LEU A 9 89.48 -130.58 -119.06
C LEU A 9 88.12 -130.95 -119.64
N LYS A 10 87.55 -130.13 -120.54
CA LYS A 10 86.31 -130.48 -121.26
C LYS A 10 86.50 -131.69 -122.18
N ARG A 11 87.62 -131.77 -122.91
CA ARG A 11 87.91 -132.92 -123.77
C ARG A 11 88.21 -134.20 -122.97
N MET A 12 88.94 -134.11 -121.85
CA MET A 12 89.17 -135.27 -120.98
C MET A 12 87.90 -135.73 -120.24
N SER A 13 87.01 -134.81 -119.85
CA SER A 13 85.71 -135.14 -119.26
C SER A 13 84.81 -135.89 -120.24
N ILE A 14 84.85 -135.53 -121.53
CA ILE A 14 84.11 -136.23 -122.60
C ILE A 14 84.67 -137.64 -122.82
N ILE A 15 86.01 -137.80 -122.86
CA ILE A 15 86.66 -139.12 -123.01
C ILE A 15 86.40 -140.01 -121.77
N CYS A 16 86.39 -139.44 -120.56
CA CYS A 16 86.06 -140.17 -119.33
C CYS A 16 84.58 -140.57 -119.26
N ALA A 17 83.67 -139.76 -119.81
CA ALA A 17 82.26 -140.10 -119.92
C ALA A 17 82.00 -141.21 -120.97
N GLU A 18 82.70 -141.19 -122.12
CA GLU A 18 82.62 -142.23 -123.15
C GLU A 18 83.22 -143.57 -122.70
N ALA A 19 84.33 -143.56 -121.95
CA ALA A 19 84.92 -144.77 -121.39
C ALA A 19 84.03 -145.44 -120.32
N LYS A 20 83.28 -144.64 -119.54
CA LYS A 20 82.32 -145.13 -118.53
C LYS A 20 81.05 -145.71 -119.15
N ALA A 21 80.68 -145.28 -120.36
CA ALA A 21 79.55 -145.82 -121.12
C ALA A 21 79.86 -147.19 -121.77
N LEU A 22 81.14 -147.53 -121.98
CA LEU A 22 81.61 -148.80 -122.59
C LEU A 22 82.03 -149.89 -121.58
N GLY A 23 81.82 -149.67 -120.28
CA GLY A 23 81.98 -150.71 -119.26
C GLY A 23 83.41 -150.96 -118.75
N TYR A 24 84.37 -150.10 -119.08
CA TYR A 24 85.73 -150.20 -118.56
C TYR A 24 85.85 -149.59 -117.15
N LYS A 25 86.63 -150.23 -116.27
CA LYS A 25 86.95 -149.70 -114.93
C LYS A 25 88.09 -148.68 -115.05
N ILE A 26 87.93 -147.55 -114.36
CA ILE A 26 88.80 -146.35 -114.36
C ILE A 26 90.27 -146.61 -113.93
N GLN A 27 90.62 -147.84 -113.55
CA GLN A 27 91.97 -148.25 -113.12
C GLN A 27 92.91 -148.62 -114.28
N GLU A 28 92.41 -148.77 -115.52
CA GLU A 28 93.22 -149.21 -116.68
C GLU A 28 93.53 -148.09 -117.71
N VAL A 29 93.09 -146.84 -117.47
CA VAL A 29 93.16 -145.75 -118.47
C VAL A 29 93.83 -144.46 -117.96
N MET A 30 94.17 -144.36 -116.67
CA MET A 30 94.81 -143.16 -116.14
C MET A 30 96.05 -143.47 -115.29
N PRO A 31 97.22 -142.89 -115.64
CA PRO A 31 98.42 -142.92 -114.81
C PRO A 31 98.22 -142.20 -113.46
N GLU A 32 98.89 -142.69 -112.42
CA GLU A 32 98.80 -142.20 -111.02
C GLU A 32 99.13 -140.70 -110.88
N GLU A 33 99.85 -140.09 -111.82
CA GLU A 33 100.21 -138.67 -111.78
C GLU A 33 99.01 -137.71 -111.93
N VAL A 34 97.89 -138.15 -112.52
CA VAL A 34 96.73 -137.29 -112.81
C VAL A 34 95.74 -137.23 -111.62
N GLN A 35 95.81 -138.17 -110.68
CA GLN A 35 94.95 -138.18 -109.49
C GLN A 35 95.35 -137.13 -108.45
N HIS A 36 96.63 -136.77 -108.35
CA HIS A 36 97.11 -135.77 -107.39
C HIS A 36 96.68 -134.34 -107.76
N GLN A 37 96.67 -134.00 -109.05
CA GLN A 37 96.29 -132.67 -109.52
C GLN A 37 94.79 -132.34 -109.32
N PHE A 38 93.92 -133.35 -109.26
CA PHE A 38 92.49 -133.13 -109.01
C PHE A 38 92.16 -132.80 -107.56
N HIS A 39 93.01 -133.19 -106.60
CA HIS A 39 92.81 -132.83 -105.19
C HIS A 39 93.23 -131.36 -104.94
N GLU A 40 94.37 -130.94 -105.48
CA GLU A 40 94.88 -129.56 -105.36
C GLU A 40 93.92 -128.52 -105.98
N MET A 41 93.25 -128.86 -107.09
CA MET A 41 92.28 -127.96 -107.72
C MET A 41 91.02 -127.72 -106.88
N LYS A 42 90.63 -128.67 -106.03
CA LYS A 42 89.44 -128.52 -105.16
C LYS A 42 89.71 -127.60 -103.97
N GLU A 43 90.92 -127.65 -103.41
CA GLU A 43 91.33 -126.76 -102.32
C GLU A 43 91.49 -125.31 -102.79
N LEU A 44 91.96 -125.10 -104.03
CA LEU A 44 92.14 -123.76 -104.59
C LEU A 44 90.81 -123.02 -104.84
N GLN A 45 89.73 -123.76 -105.16
CA GLN A 45 88.40 -123.18 -105.32
C GLN A 45 87.76 -122.81 -103.97
N ALA A 46 87.96 -123.62 -102.92
CA ALA A 46 87.50 -123.30 -101.57
C ALA A 46 88.19 -122.05 -100.99
N ALA A 47 89.47 -121.85 -101.29
CA ALA A 47 90.21 -120.66 -100.88
C ALA A 47 89.70 -119.37 -101.56
N GLN A 48 89.29 -119.45 -102.83
CA GLN A 48 88.75 -118.29 -103.56
C GLN A 48 87.37 -117.85 -103.05
N ASP A 49 86.51 -118.79 -102.64
CA ASP A 49 85.20 -118.45 -102.08
C ASP A 49 85.33 -117.80 -100.68
N TYR A 50 86.30 -118.23 -99.86
CA TYR A 50 86.58 -117.62 -98.56
C TYR A 50 87.08 -116.17 -98.68
N ILE A 51 87.94 -115.88 -99.67
CA ILE A 51 88.44 -114.51 -99.91
C ILE A 51 87.28 -113.56 -100.24
N LYS A 52 86.33 -113.97 -101.09
CA LYS A 52 85.16 -113.14 -101.42
C LYS A 52 84.25 -112.88 -100.23
N GLU A 53 84.08 -113.84 -99.31
CA GLU A 53 83.31 -113.64 -98.08
C GLU A 53 83.96 -112.59 -97.18
N VAL A 54 85.29 -112.64 -97.03
CA VAL A 54 86.05 -111.70 -96.20
C VAL A 54 86.02 -110.29 -96.79
N GLU A 55 86.21 -110.14 -98.10
CA GLU A 55 86.09 -108.85 -98.79
C GLU A 55 84.67 -108.25 -98.66
N GLY A 56 83.63 -109.08 -98.70
CA GLY A 56 82.25 -108.65 -98.44
C GLY A 56 82.04 -108.16 -97.00
N ARG A 57 82.58 -108.89 -96.01
CA ARG A 57 82.54 -108.46 -94.60
C ARG A 57 83.30 -107.17 -94.35
N GLU A 58 84.44 -106.98 -95.01
CA GLU A 58 85.25 -105.77 -94.87
C GLU A 58 84.54 -104.54 -95.44
N GLN A 59 83.86 -104.69 -96.59
CA GLN A 59 83.00 -103.63 -97.14
C GLN A 59 81.82 -103.30 -96.22
N ASP A 60 81.14 -104.31 -95.66
CA ASP A 60 80.04 -104.09 -94.71
C ASP A 60 80.50 -103.38 -93.44
N LEU A 61 81.67 -103.73 -92.90
CA LEU A 61 82.25 -103.07 -91.73
C LEU A 61 82.66 -101.61 -92.02
N LEU A 62 83.24 -101.34 -93.19
CA LEU A 62 83.56 -99.98 -93.61
C LEU A 62 82.31 -99.12 -93.76
N ALA A 63 81.23 -99.67 -94.33
CA ALA A 63 79.95 -98.98 -94.44
C ALA A 63 79.36 -98.66 -93.05
N ARG A 64 79.38 -99.62 -92.13
CA ARG A 64 78.87 -99.45 -90.75
C ARG A 64 79.68 -98.44 -89.95
N ASN A 65 81.00 -98.42 -90.12
CA ASN A 65 81.87 -97.46 -89.44
C ASN A 65 81.60 -96.04 -89.96
N LYS A 66 81.39 -95.88 -91.27
CA LYS A 66 80.99 -94.61 -91.87
C LYS A 66 79.61 -94.13 -91.37
N GLU A 67 78.66 -95.06 -91.19
CA GLU A 67 77.34 -94.75 -90.62
C GLU A 67 77.40 -94.34 -89.14
N LEU A 68 78.22 -95.03 -88.34
CA LEU A 68 78.42 -94.70 -86.93
C LEU A 68 79.10 -93.34 -86.74
N LEU A 69 80.12 -93.02 -87.54
CA LEU A 69 80.74 -91.70 -87.53
C LEU A 69 79.74 -90.60 -87.88
N ALA A 70 78.88 -90.82 -88.88
CA ALA A 70 77.83 -89.86 -89.23
C ALA A 70 76.82 -89.65 -88.09
N LYS A 71 76.43 -90.72 -87.38
CA LYS A 71 75.55 -90.64 -86.21
C LYS A 71 76.20 -89.89 -85.04
N LEU A 72 77.50 -90.08 -84.83
CA LEU A 72 78.25 -89.42 -83.77
C LEU A 72 78.37 -87.91 -84.05
N THR A 73 78.72 -87.52 -85.27
CA THR A 73 78.76 -86.10 -85.67
C THR A 73 77.38 -85.42 -85.62
N ALA A 74 76.30 -86.16 -85.92
CA ALA A 74 74.94 -85.63 -85.82
C ALA A 74 74.52 -85.38 -84.36
N LYS A 75 74.91 -86.27 -83.43
CA LYS A 75 74.64 -86.10 -82.00
C LYS A 75 75.47 -85.01 -81.33
N GLU A 76 76.72 -84.81 -81.76
CA GLU A 76 77.53 -83.67 -81.31
C GLU A 76 76.93 -82.34 -81.77
N ALA A 77 76.37 -82.28 -82.98
CA ALA A 77 75.65 -81.10 -83.47
C ALA A 77 74.35 -80.84 -82.68
N GLU A 78 73.56 -81.88 -82.35
CA GLU A 78 72.38 -81.74 -81.47
C GLU A 78 72.76 -81.22 -80.07
N HIS A 79 73.84 -81.75 -79.47
CA HIS A 79 74.29 -81.27 -78.16
C HIS A 79 74.79 -79.82 -78.18
N ALA A 80 75.40 -79.37 -79.28
CA ALA A 80 75.78 -77.97 -79.44
C ALA A 80 74.55 -77.05 -79.50
N ILE A 81 73.48 -77.47 -80.19
CA ILE A 81 72.21 -76.73 -80.28
C ILE A 81 71.51 -76.68 -78.91
N GLU A 82 71.44 -77.79 -78.17
CA GLU A 82 70.83 -77.82 -76.82
C GLU A 82 71.56 -76.91 -75.81
N LEU A 83 72.89 -76.79 -75.94
CA LEU A 83 73.68 -75.88 -75.10
C LEU A 83 73.39 -74.41 -75.41
N GLU A 84 73.17 -74.09 -76.68
CA GLU A 84 72.78 -72.77 -77.15
C GLU A 84 71.36 -72.41 -76.68
N ASP A 85 70.41 -73.35 -76.78
CA ASP A 85 69.04 -73.20 -76.27
C ASP A 85 68.99 -73.02 -74.75
N PHE A 86 69.81 -73.75 -73.99
CA PHE A 86 69.92 -73.57 -72.54
C PHE A 86 70.51 -72.21 -72.16
N ALA A 87 71.50 -71.73 -72.92
CA ALA A 87 72.06 -70.39 -72.75
C ALA A 87 71.03 -69.30 -73.06
N ALA A 88 70.26 -69.46 -74.14
CA ALA A 88 69.16 -68.56 -74.49
C ALA A 88 68.06 -68.53 -73.41
N LEU A 89 67.61 -69.70 -72.95
CA LEU A 89 66.61 -69.82 -71.88
C LEU A 89 67.08 -69.19 -70.57
N LYS A 90 68.37 -69.31 -70.23
CA LYS A 90 68.95 -68.67 -69.05
C LYS A 90 68.92 -67.14 -69.17
N VAL A 91 69.21 -66.60 -70.35
CA VAL A 91 69.10 -65.16 -70.63
C VAL A 91 67.64 -64.71 -70.53
N ASP A 92 66.70 -65.45 -71.09
CA ASP A 92 65.26 -65.15 -71.01
C ASP A 92 64.74 -65.17 -69.57
N LEU A 93 65.18 -66.13 -68.77
CA LEU A 93 64.83 -66.21 -67.34
C LEU A 93 65.39 -65.01 -66.57
N GLN A 94 66.64 -64.61 -66.84
CA GLN A 94 67.22 -63.40 -66.25
C GLN A 94 66.46 -62.14 -66.66
N GLN A 95 66.08 -62.01 -67.93
CA GLN A 95 65.27 -60.88 -68.41
C GLN A 95 63.88 -60.85 -67.77
N ALA A 96 63.22 -62.01 -67.63
CA ALA A 96 61.93 -62.12 -66.94
C ALA A 96 62.06 -61.76 -65.46
N GLN A 97 63.12 -62.20 -64.79
CA GLN A 97 63.40 -61.85 -63.39
C GLN A 97 63.60 -60.34 -63.22
N HIS A 98 64.40 -59.72 -64.10
CA HIS A 98 64.55 -58.26 -64.12
C HIS A 98 63.22 -57.53 -64.37
N GLY A 99 62.38 -58.06 -65.27
CA GLY A 99 61.03 -57.54 -65.51
C GLY A 99 60.13 -57.62 -64.27
N ILE A 100 60.16 -58.74 -63.56
CA ILE A 100 59.43 -58.93 -62.30
C ILE A 100 59.90 -57.93 -61.24
N ASP A 101 61.21 -57.79 -61.05
CA ASP A 101 61.78 -56.89 -60.04
C ASP A 101 61.45 -55.42 -60.37
N PHE A 102 61.54 -55.02 -61.64
CA PHE A 102 61.15 -53.68 -62.08
C PHE A 102 59.67 -53.38 -61.85
N HIS A 103 58.77 -54.30 -62.23
CA HIS A 103 57.34 -54.11 -62.00
C HIS A 103 56.97 -54.14 -60.52
N LYS A 104 57.68 -54.94 -59.71
CA LYS A 104 57.53 -54.96 -58.26
C LYS A 104 57.93 -53.62 -57.65
N GLU A 105 59.06 -53.05 -58.03
CA GLU A 105 59.49 -51.73 -57.56
C GLU A 105 58.50 -50.63 -57.95
N ILE A 106 57.93 -50.67 -59.16
CA ILE A 106 56.87 -49.74 -59.57
C ILE A 106 55.62 -49.93 -58.72
N ALA A 107 55.20 -51.17 -58.47
CA ALA A 107 54.03 -51.48 -57.66
C ALA A 107 54.21 -50.99 -56.22
N ASP A 108 55.37 -51.24 -55.61
CA ASP A 108 55.71 -50.81 -54.25
C ASP A 108 55.78 -49.26 -54.15
N ASN A 109 56.37 -48.59 -55.15
CA ASN A 109 56.35 -47.13 -55.21
C ASN A 109 54.93 -46.56 -55.37
N ALA A 110 54.07 -47.23 -56.14
CA ALA A 110 52.69 -46.83 -56.35
C ALA A 110 51.84 -47.03 -55.08
N THR A 111 52.01 -48.14 -54.37
CA THR A 111 51.34 -48.40 -53.08
C THR A 111 51.77 -47.39 -52.02
N GLU A 112 53.08 -47.14 -51.87
CA GLU A 112 53.56 -46.10 -50.96
C GLU A 112 52.99 -44.72 -51.30
N ARG A 113 52.94 -44.37 -52.59
CA ARG A 113 52.38 -43.09 -53.04
C ARG A 113 50.88 -43.01 -52.73
N ALA A 114 50.14 -44.09 -52.97
CA ALA A 114 48.71 -44.17 -52.65
C ALA A 114 48.47 -44.03 -51.14
N GLU A 115 49.24 -44.72 -50.30
CA GLU A 115 49.16 -44.58 -48.84
C GLU A 115 49.49 -43.16 -48.37
N ARG A 116 50.52 -42.52 -48.94
CA ARG A 116 50.85 -41.12 -48.63
C ARG A 116 49.69 -40.19 -48.98
N TYR A 117 49.02 -40.40 -50.13
CA TYR A 117 47.84 -39.62 -50.48
C TYR A 117 46.64 -39.91 -49.59
N GLN A 118 46.41 -41.17 -49.22
CA GLN A 118 45.34 -41.55 -48.30
C GLN A 118 45.54 -40.92 -46.92
N ARG A 119 46.76 -40.94 -46.38
CA ARG A 119 47.11 -40.28 -45.12
C ARG A 119 46.91 -38.77 -45.20
N LYS A 120 47.35 -38.12 -46.29
CA LYS A 120 47.13 -36.68 -46.51
C LYS A 120 45.65 -36.35 -46.62
N LEU A 121 44.87 -37.15 -47.34
CA LEU A 121 43.44 -36.97 -47.48
C LEU A 121 42.73 -37.12 -46.12
N ALA A 122 43.10 -38.12 -45.32
CA ALA A 122 42.57 -38.30 -43.97
C ALA A 122 42.88 -37.09 -43.06
N ASP A 123 44.13 -36.58 -43.07
CA ASP A 123 44.52 -35.39 -42.32
C ASP A 123 43.75 -34.12 -42.77
N VAL A 124 43.54 -33.95 -44.08
CA VAL A 124 42.74 -32.84 -44.63
C VAL A 124 41.26 -32.98 -44.24
N ILE A 125 40.68 -34.18 -44.29
CA ILE A 125 39.30 -34.44 -43.87
C ILE A 125 39.16 -34.15 -42.38
N GLU A 126 40.08 -34.62 -41.54
CA GLU A 126 40.04 -34.37 -40.10
C GLU A 126 40.09 -32.86 -39.80
N LYS A 127 40.96 -32.12 -40.49
CA LYS A 127 41.05 -30.66 -40.37
C LYS A 127 39.77 -29.97 -40.84
N GLN A 128 39.16 -30.45 -41.92
CA GLN A 128 37.89 -29.91 -42.43
C GLN A 128 36.75 -30.14 -41.42
N VAL A 129 36.62 -31.36 -40.89
CA VAL A 129 35.61 -31.68 -39.87
C VAL A 129 35.77 -30.78 -38.64
N LYS A 130 36.99 -30.60 -38.14
CA LYS A 130 37.27 -29.68 -37.02
C LYS A 130 36.94 -28.23 -37.34
N ALA A 131 37.20 -27.78 -38.56
CA ALA A 131 36.85 -26.43 -39.01
C ALA A 131 35.33 -26.25 -39.12
N ASP A 132 34.61 -27.25 -39.65
CA ASP A 132 33.16 -27.25 -39.76
C ASP A 132 32.51 -27.26 -38.36
N GLU A 133 32.96 -28.10 -37.44
CA GLU A 133 32.52 -28.13 -36.03
C GLU A 133 32.73 -26.77 -35.35
N ALA A 134 33.89 -26.14 -35.54
CA ALA A 134 34.15 -24.80 -35.03
C ALA A 134 33.25 -23.74 -35.68
N GLY A 135 32.97 -23.86 -36.99
CA GLY A 135 32.03 -23.00 -37.70
C GLY A 135 30.61 -23.10 -37.14
N PHE A 136 30.11 -24.32 -36.94
CA PHE A 136 28.80 -24.56 -36.32
C PHE A 136 28.72 -23.98 -34.90
N GLU A 137 29.77 -24.14 -34.10
CA GLU A 137 29.81 -23.59 -32.74
C GLU A 137 29.83 -22.05 -32.75
N ILE A 138 30.58 -21.43 -33.66
CA ILE A 138 30.59 -19.97 -33.86
C ILE A 138 29.19 -19.48 -34.24
N ASP A 139 28.53 -20.12 -35.20
CA ASP A 139 27.18 -19.71 -35.64
C ASP A 139 26.16 -19.85 -34.50
N ARG A 140 26.25 -20.93 -33.71
CA ARG A 140 25.42 -21.13 -32.53
C ARG A 140 25.62 -20.02 -31.49
N LEU A 141 26.87 -19.70 -31.17
CA LEU A 141 27.20 -18.64 -30.21
C LEU A 141 26.79 -17.26 -30.72
N GLN A 142 26.92 -16.99 -32.01
CA GLN A 142 26.46 -15.75 -32.62
C GLN A 142 24.93 -15.62 -32.56
N ALA A 143 24.18 -16.70 -32.83
CA ALA A 143 22.73 -16.71 -32.68
C ALA A 143 22.31 -16.43 -31.23
N ALA A 144 22.90 -17.13 -30.27
CA ALA A 144 22.63 -16.91 -28.85
C ALA A 144 22.96 -15.49 -28.38
N LEU A 145 24.07 -14.90 -28.87
CA LEU A 145 24.44 -13.52 -28.56
C LEU A 145 23.41 -12.52 -29.12
N ARG A 146 22.94 -12.72 -30.36
CA ARG A 146 21.89 -11.87 -30.96
C ARG A 146 20.60 -11.94 -30.16
N ASP A 147 20.17 -13.14 -29.77
CA ASP A 147 18.96 -13.33 -28.95
C ASP A 147 19.08 -12.63 -27.59
N GLN A 148 20.23 -12.76 -26.93
CA GLN A 148 20.51 -12.06 -25.67
C GLN A 148 20.52 -10.54 -25.82
N GLN A 149 21.10 -10.02 -26.90
CA GLN A 149 21.10 -8.57 -27.19
C GLN A 149 19.67 -8.04 -27.40
N VAL A 150 18.83 -8.78 -28.14
CA VAL A 150 17.42 -8.43 -28.33
C VAL A 150 16.67 -8.45 -26.99
N ALA A 151 16.86 -9.49 -26.18
CA ALA A 151 16.24 -9.59 -24.86
C ALA A 151 16.67 -8.44 -23.93
N TYR A 152 17.97 -8.11 -23.92
CA TYR A 152 18.51 -6.99 -23.14
C TYR A 152 17.91 -5.64 -23.58
N LEU A 153 17.80 -5.39 -24.89
CA LEU A 153 17.19 -4.18 -25.40
C LEU A 153 15.70 -4.09 -25.03
N SER A 154 14.99 -5.22 -25.05
CA SER A 154 13.58 -5.29 -24.62
C SER A 154 13.44 -4.93 -23.14
N LEU A 155 14.21 -5.59 -22.27
CA LEU A 155 14.20 -5.34 -20.83
C LEU A 155 14.63 -3.91 -20.48
N SER A 156 15.61 -3.36 -21.19
CA SER A 156 16.05 -1.97 -21.01
C SER A 156 14.92 -0.98 -21.35
N LYS A 157 14.18 -1.22 -22.44
CA LYS A 157 13.01 -0.42 -22.81
C LYS A 157 11.88 -0.55 -21.79
N GLU A 158 11.61 -1.74 -21.29
CA GLU A 158 10.60 -1.98 -20.25
C GLU A 158 10.96 -1.29 -18.94
N ASN A 159 12.23 -1.37 -18.52
CA ASN A 159 12.72 -0.70 -17.32
C ASN A 159 12.64 0.83 -17.46
N ALA A 160 13.00 1.39 -18.62
CA ALA A 160 12.83 2.81 -18.90
C ALA A 160 11.37 3.26 -18.77
N LYS A 161 10.42 2.50 -19.35
CA LYS A 161 8.98 2.77 -19.23
C LYS A 161 8.48 2.65 -17.78
N ALA A 162 8.94 1.64 -17.05
CA ALA A 162 8.57 1.45 -15.65
C ALA A 162 9.05 2.61 -14.78
N ASN A 163 10.27 3.11 -15.00
CA ASN A 163 10.81 4.27 -14.31
C ASN A 163 10.01 5.55 -14.64
N GLU A 164 9.65 5.77 -15.90
CA GLU A 164 8.82 6.91 -16.29
C GLU A 164 7.45 6.87 -15.60
N LEU A 165 6.79 5.69 -15.56
CA LEU A 165 5.53 5.50 -14.85
C LEU A 165 5.68 5.72 -13.34
N ALA A 166 6.77 5.25 -12.73
CA ALA A 166 7.05 5.47 -11.32
C ALA A 166 7.23 6.96 -11.00
N ASP A 167 7.95 7.70 -11.85
CA ASP A 167 8.13 9.14 -11.69
C ASP A 167 6.83 9.92 -11.89
N GLN A 168 5.98 9.51 -12.83
CA GLN A 168 4.65 10.08 -13.00
C GLN A 168 3.78 9.86 -11.75
N ARG A 169 3.78 8.65 -11.19
CA ARG A 169 3.04 8.33 -9.95
C ARG A 169 3.56 9.16 -8.78
N ARG A 170 4.88 9.24 -8.58
CA ARG A 170 5.49 10.08 -7.52
C ARG A 170 5.06 11.54 -7.64
N LYS A 171 5.01 12.10 -8.86
CA LYS A 171 4.52 13.47 -9.08
C LYS A 171 3.03 13.62 -8.76
N GLN A 172 2.21 12.62 -9.06
CA GLN A 172 0.78 12.62 -8.71
C GLN A 172 0.58 12.52 -7.20
N ASP A 173 1.29 11.61 -6.54
CA ASP A 173 1.25 11.41 -5.10
C ASP A 173 1.71 12.67 -4.36
N GLN A 174 2.80 13.31 -4.81
CA GLN A 174 3.25 14.58 -4.24
C GLN A 174 2.19 15.67 -4.35
N LYS A 175 1.54 15.81 -5.51
CA LYS A 175 0.44 16.79 -5.68
C LYS A 175 -0.74 16.49 -4.76
N MET A 176 -1.06 15.22 -4.55
CA MET A 176 -2.13 14.81 -3.63
C MET A 176 -1.75 15.13 -2.18
N LEU A 177 -0.51 14.86 -1.78
CA LEU A 177 0.00 15.21 -0.46
C LEU A 177 -0.03 16.72 -0.23
N ASP A 178 0.45 17.53 -1.17
CA ASP A 178 0.42 18.98 -1.06
C ASP A 178 -1.02 19.52 -0.92
N GLU A 179 -1.99 18.94 -1.62
CA GLU A 179 -3.41 19.29 -1.51
C GLU A 179 -3.99 18.89 -0.15
N LYS A 180 -3.62 17.71 0.37
CA LYS A 180 -4.03 17.27 1.70
C LYS A 180 -3.40 18.10 2.81
N ASP A 181 -2.14 18.50 2.68
CA ASP A 181 -1.48 19.39 3.63
C ASP A 181 -2.16 20.77 3.66
N LYS A 182 -2.57 21.31 2.50
CA LYS A 182 -3.39 22.54 2.44
C LYS A 182 -4.74 22.37 3.13
N GLN A 183 -5.43 21.24 2.92
CA GLN A 183 -6.70 20.95 3.59
C GLN A 183 -6.53 20.85 5.11
N ILE A 184 -5.48 20.16 5.58
CA ILE A 184 -5.15 20.04 7.00
C ILE A 184 -4.82 21.41 7.60
N ALA A 185 -4.03 22.23 6.92
CA ALA A 185 -3.71 23.58 7.38
C ALA A 185 -4.96 24.48 7.48
N ALA A 186 -5.86 24.41 6.50
CA ALA A 186 -7.12 25.14 6.52
C ALA A 186 -8.03 24.68 7.68
N LEU A 187 -8.19 23.37 7.87
CA LEU A 187 -8.97 22.81 8.99
C LEU A 187 -8.37 23.17 10.35
N THR A 188 -7.04 23.15 10.47
CA THR A 188 -6.35 23.54 11.71
C THR A 188 -6.53 25.04 12.01
N CYS A 189 -6.50 25.89 10.99
CA CYS A 189 -6.78 27.32 11.13
C CYS A 189 -8.23 27.55 11.58
N HIS A 190 -9.18 26.84 10.97
CA HIS A 190 -10.59 26.93 11.34
C HIS A 190 -10.85 26.43 12.77
N ALA A 191 -10.24 25.33 13.18
CA ALA A 191 -10.32 24.82 14.55
C ALA A 191 -9.81 25.85 15.58
N LYS A 192 -8.66 26.49 15.32
CA LYS A 192 -8.14 27.57 16.16
C LYS A 192 -9.09 28.77 16.24
N SER A 193 -9.74 29.13 15.14
CA SER A 193 -10.77 30.18 15.12
C SER A 193 -11.93 29.83 16.04
N ILE A 194 -12.43 28.59 15.95
CA ILE A 194 -13.52 28.10 16.82
C ILE A 194 -13.10 28.09 18.29
N GLU A 195 -11.88 27.64 18.60
CA GLU A 195 -11.35 27.69 19.97
C GLU A 195 -11.33 29.14 20.49
N THR A 196 -10.82 30.08 19.70
CA THR A 196 -10.80 31.50 20.11
C THR A 196 -12.20 32.11 20.28
N GLU A 197 -13.16 31.75 19.43
CA GLU A 197 -14.56 32.17 19.57
C GLU A 197 -15.20 31.55 20.82
N SER A 198 -14.90 30.28 21.11
CA SER A 198 -15.38 29.59 22.31
C SER A 198 -14.84 30.24 23.59
N ASP A 199 -13.56 30.60 23.62
CA ASP A 199 -12.94 31.30 24.75
C ASP A 199 -13.58 32.67 24.96
N GLN A 200 -13.76 33.45 23.88
CA GLN A 200 -14.46 34.74 23.94
C GLN A 200 -15.92 34.59 24.42
N PHE A 201 -16.62 33.54 23.99
CA PHE A 201 -17.98 33.27 24.43
C PHE A 201 -18.02 32.91 25.92
N SER A 202 -17.07 32.11 26.40
CA SER A 202 -16.95 31.76 27.82
C SER A 202 -16.63 32.98 28.68
N GLU A 203 -15.71 33.85 28.25
CA GLU A 203 -15.37 35.10 28.94
C GLU A 203 -16.56 36.05 29.01
N THR A 204 -17.28 36.23 27.90
CA THR A 204 -18.47 37.11 27.84
C THR A 204 -19.62 36.59 28.70
N LEU A 205 -19.86 35.27 28.72
CA LEU A 205 -20.84 34.67 29.62
C LEU A 205 -20.46 34.85 31.08
N THR A 206 -19.20 34.64 31.44
CA THR A 206 -18.73 34.83 32.82
C THR A 206 -18.90 36.29 33.26
N ALA A 207 -18.50 37.24 32.42
CA ALA A 207 -18.68 38.67 32.69
C ALA A 207 -20.17 39.07 32.83
N LEU A 208 -21.07 38.46 32.05
CA LEU A 208 -22.50 38.69 32.17
C LEU A 208 -23.06 38.14 33.49
N VAL A 209 -22.63 36.95 33.91
CA VAL A 209 -23.02 36.37 35.20
C VAL A 209 -22.55 37.26 36.35
N ASP A 210 -21.28 37.69 36.36
CA ASP A 210 -20.74 38.58 37.38
C ASP A 210 -21.49 39.92 37.44
N ALA A 211 -21.85 40.49 36.29
CA ALA A 211 -22.64 41.71 36.21
C ALA A 211 -24.05 41.51 36.78
N LEU A 212 -24.72 40.40 36.45
CA LEU A 212 -26.05 40.07 36.97
C LEU A 212 -26.03 39.80 38.47
N GLU A 213 -25.01 39.12 39.00
CA GLU A 213 -24.86 38.89 40.44
C GLU A 213 -24.62 40.21 41.19
N SER A 214 -23.81 41.10 40.63
CA SER A 214 -23.59 42.45 41.15
C SER A 214 -24.87 43.29 41.16
N GLU A 215 -25.61 43.33 40.04
CA GLU A 215 -26.89 44.03 39.96
C GLU A 215 -27.93 43.43 40.91
N HIS A 216 -28.00 42.10 41.02
CA HIS A 216 -28.93 41.43 41.92
C HIS A 216 -28.64 41.74 43.39
N SER A 217 -27.37 41.71 43.78
CA SER A 217 -26.96 42.08 45.14
C SER A 217 -27.24 43.55 45.45
N SER A 218 -26.98 44.45 44.50
CA SER A 218 -27.28 45.89 44.61
C SER A 218 -28.79 46.15 44.72
N ALA A 219 -29.60 45.50 43.88
CA ALA A 219 -31.05 45.61 43.91
C ALA A 219 -31.62 45.07 45.24
N THR A 220 -31.09 43.95 45.73
CA THR A 220 -31.50 43.37 47.02
C THR A 220 -31.17 44.30 48.18
N ALA A 221 -29.98 44.91 48.18
CA ALA A 221 -29.60 45.92 49.18
C ALA A 221 -30.54 47.13 49.13
N ALA A 222 -30.80 47.69 47.94
CA ALA A 222 -31.71 48.82 47.76
C ALA A 222 -33.14 48.51 48.21
N VAL A 223 -33.65 47.31 47.92
CA VAL A 223 -34.97 46.87 48.38
C VAL A 223 -35.01 46.75 49.90
N ASN A 224 -33.98 46.17 50.52
CA ASN A 224 -33.89 46.07 51.98
C ASN A 224 -33.83 47.46 52.65
N ASP A 225 -33.03 48.38 52.10
CA ASP A 225 -32.96 49.76 52.59
C ASP A 225 -34.31 50.48 52.48
N LYS A 226 -35.03 50.28 51.37
CA LYS A 226 -36.39 50.83 51.21
C LYS A 226 -37.40 50.18 52.13
N ALA A 227 -37.33 48.86 52.36
CA ALA A 227 -38.21 48.16 53.28
C ALA A 227 -38.00 48.60 54.73
N THR A 228 -36.74 48.82 55.15
CA THR A 228 -36.42 49.33 56.49
C THR A 228 -36.90 50.76 56.66
N LEU A 229 -36.68 51.64 55.67
CA LEU A 229 -37.22 53.00 55.67
C LEU A 229 -38.75 52.99 55.75
N LEU A 230 -39.42 52.17 54.94
CA LEU A 230 -40.87 52.05 54.93
C LEU A 230 -41.40 51.61 56.31
N CYS A 231 -40.80 50.58 56.92
CA CYS A 231 -41.16 50.14 58.27
C CYS A 231 -40.95 51.25 59.32
N GLN A 232 -39.88 52.05 59.20
CA GLN A 232 -39.66 53.20 60.08
C GLN A 232 -40.74 54.27 59.87
N THR A 233 -41.08 54.60 58.63
CA THR A 233 -42.13 55.59 58.32
C THR A 233 -43.51 55.13 58.79
N GLU A 234 -43.85 53.85 58.64
CA GLU A 234 -45.11 53.27 59.13
C GLU A 234 -45.21 53.34 60.67
N LYS A 235 -44.09 53.09 61.37
CA LYS A 235 -44.03 53.24 62.85
C LYS A 235 -44.26 54.68 63.27
N VAL A 236 -43.59 55.64 62.62
CA VAL A 236 -43.76 57.08 62.90
C VAL A 236 -45.20 57.51 62.61
N TYR A 237 -45.74 57.14 61.45
CA TYR A 237 -47.11 57.45 61.07
C TYR A 237 -48.13 56.88 62.08
N SER A 238 -47.97 55.62 62.46
CA SER A 238 -48.85 54.97 63.44
C SER A 238 -48.78 55.65 64.82
N ALA A 239 -47.59 56.07 65.25
CA ALA A 239 -47.39 56.82 66.49
C ALA A 239 -48.10 58.19 66.43
N ILE A 240 -47.91 58.95 65.36
CA ILE A 240 -48.57 60.25 65.14
C ILE A 240 -50.09 60.10 65.14
N VAL A 241 -50.63 59.12 64.41
CA VAL A 241 -52.08 58.86 64.38
C VAL A 241 -52.61 58.50 65.78
N SER A 242 -51.85 57.71 66.54
CA SER A 242 -52.21 57.32 67.90
C SER A 242 -52.21 58.50 68.87
N GLU A 243 -51.28 59.46 68.73
CA GLU A 243 -51.24 60.69 69.53
C GLU A 243 -52.30 61.72 69.09
N ILE A 244 -52.55 61.89 67.79
CA ILE A 244 -53.53 62.88 67.29
C ILE A 244 -54.97 62.47 67.60
N THR A 245 -55.29 61.17 67.55
CA THR A 245 -56.66 60.67 67.73
C THR A 245 -57.32 61.15 69.04
N PRO A 246 -56.71 61.02 70.23
CA PRO A 246 -57.30 61.54 71.47
C PRO A 246 -57.43 63.07 71.47
N LEU A 247 -56.44 63.81 70.94
CA LEU A 247 -56.52 65.28 70.85
C LEU A 247 -57.67 65.73 69.94
N ARG A 248 -57.87 65.07 68.81
CA ARG A 248 -59.02 65.34 67.92
C ARG A 248 -60.34 65.14 68.66
N LYS A 249 -60.50 64.01 69.36
CA LYS A 249 -61.72 63.71 70.14
C LYS A 249 -61.95 64.76 71.23
N PHE A 250 -60.88 65.21 71.90
CA PHE A 250 -60.96 66.31 72.87
C PHE A 250 -61.52 67.60 72.23
N TYR A 251 -60.99 68.02 71.08
CA TYR A 251 -61.46 69.22 70.39
C TYR A 251 -62.91 69.07 69.92
N ASP A 252 -63.28 67.92 69.37
CA ASP A 252 -64.67 67.63 68.98
C ASP A 252 -65.63 67.76 70.18
N ARG A 253 -65.25 67.22 71.36
CA ARG A 253 -66.01 67.36 72.61
C ARG A 253 -66.04 68.80 73.12
N THR A 254 -64.92 69.51 73.03
CA THR A 254 -64.80 70.94 73.40
C THR A 254 -65.78 71.78 72.58
N PHE A 255 -65.85 71.56 71.27
CA PHE A 255 -66.81 72.26 70.41
C PHE A 255 -68.26 71.94 70.79
N ALA A 256 -68.58 70.69 71.13
CA ALA A 256 -69.91 70.31 71.60
C ALA A 256 -70.28 71.00 72.93
N ILE A 257 -69.34 71.05 73.88
CA ILE A 257 -69.49 71.74 75.18
C ILE A 257 -69.75 73.24 74.96
N LEU A 258 -68.94 73.88 74.12
CA LEU A 258 -69.11 75.29 73.77
C LEU A 258 -70.45 75.55 73.10
N ALA A 259 -70.93 74.66 72.23
CA ALA A 259 -72.24 74.78 71.59
C ALA A 259 -73.38 74.70 72.62
N ILE A 260 -73.24 73.84 73.65
CA ILE A 260 -74.20 73.77 74.78
C ILE A 260 -74.23 75.11 75.53
N TYR A 261 -73.05 75.64 75.92
CA TYR A 261 -72.98 76.94 76.59
C TYR A 261 -73.56 78.07 75.72
N GLN A 262 -73.22 78.13 74.44
CA GLN A 262 -73.76 79.13 73.51
C GLN A 262 -75.29 79.04 73.41
N SER A 263 -75.85 77.83 73.28
CA SER A 263 -77.30 77.61 73.25
C SER A 263 -77.97 78.03 74.56
N LEU A 264 -77.35 77.71 75.71
CA LEU A 264 -77.82 78.12 77.02
C LEU A 264 -77.84 79.65 77.13
N PHE A 265 -76.73 80.33 76.86
CA PHE A 265 -76.64 81.79 76.94
C PHE A 265 -77.58 82.48 75.96
N ARG A 266 -77.76 81.94 74.75
CA ARG A 266 -78.74 82.45 73.77
C ARG A 266 -80.17 82.31 74.29
N THR A 267 -80.48 81.20 74.95
CA THR A 267 -81.81 80.99 75.55
C THR A 267 -82.03 81.92 76.74
N LEU A 268 -81.02 82.08 77.60
CA LEU A 268 -81.08 82.96 78.76
C LEU A 268 -81.21 84.43 78.35
N SER A 269 -80.53 84.83 77.27
CA SER A 269 -80.59 86.18 76.72
C SER A 269 -81.89 86.49 75.95
N ASP A 270 -82.72 85.49 75.66
CA ASP A 270 -83.98 85.68 74.94
C ASP A 270 -85.04 86.28 75.89
N PRO A 271 -85.51 87.52 75.63
CA PRO A 271 -86.48 88.19 76.49
C PRO A 271 -87.87 87.55 76.45
N PHE A 272 -88.15 86.67 75.49
CA PHE A 272 -89.46 86.04 75.30
C PHE A 272 -89.54 84.60 75.82
N ASN A 273 -88.45 84.05 76.34
CA ASN A 273 -88.45 82.70 76.88
C ASN A 273 -88.64 82.75 78.40
N ASP A 274 -89.69 82.16 78.97
CA ASP A 274 -89.93 82.27 80.41
C ASP A 274 -89.22 81.17 81.24
N SER A 275 -88.58 80.20 80.58
CA SER A 275 -87.95 79.06 81.24
C SER A 275 -86.46 79.29 81.54
N ILE A 276 -86.06 79.05 82.79
CA ILE A 276 -84.64 78.87 83.15
C ILE A 276 -84.27 77.44 82.75
N LYS A 277 -83.55 77.28 81.63
CA LYS A 277 -83.07 75.96 81.20
C LYS A 277 -82.02 75.41 82.16
N GLU A 278 -82.06 74.10 82.37
CA GLU A 278 -81.02 73.36 83.07
C GLU A 278 -79.84 73.08 82.13
N LEU A 279 -78.68 72.84 82.71
CA LEU A 279 -77.59 72.23 81.96
C LEU A 279 -78.00 70.80 81.61
N PRO A 280 -77.82 70.36 80.36
CA PRO A 280 -78.15 69.00 79.99
C PRO A 280 -77.17 68.01 80.64
N ASP A 281 -77.66 66.84 81.08
CA ASP A 281 -76.82 65.77 81.66
C ASP A 281 -75.70 65.32 80.70
N SER A 282 -75.90 65.51 79.39
CA SER A 282 -74.87 65.26 78.38
C SER A 282 -73.62 66.13 78.58
N LEU A 283 -73.72 67.30 79.23
CA LEU A 283 -72.59 68.17 79.47
C LEU A 283 -71.55 67.53 80.39
N ASP A 284 -71.98 66.92 81.49
CA ASP A 284 -71.07 66.24 82.42
C ASP A 284 -70.37 65.06 81.73
N THR A 285 -71.12 64.30 80.92
CA THR A 285 -70.54 63.21 80.12
C THR A 285 -69.52 63.72 79.09
N LEU A 286 -69.74 64.90 78.48
CA LEU A 286 -68.80 65.51 77.55
C LEU A 286 -67.57 66.07 78.28
N MET A 287 -67.73 66.68 79.45
CA MET A 287 -66.63 67.18 80.28
C MET A 287 -65.75 66.03 80.79
N SER A 288 -66.34 64.99 81.38
CA SER A 288 -65.60 63.78 81.79
C SER A 288 -64.95 63.08 80.59
N GLY A 289 -65.62 63.06 79.44
CA GLY A 289 -65.04 62.58 78.19
C GLY A 289 -63.82 63.40 77.75
N ALA A 290 -63.91 64.73 77.75
CA ALA A 290 -62.81 65.60 77.37
C ALA A 290 -61.59 65.42 78.31
N ALA A 291 -61.83 65.27 79.61
CA ALA A 291 -60.79 64.93 80.59
C ALA A 291 -60.11 63.59 80.28
N ASN A 292 -60.92 62.56 79.99
CA ASN A 292 -60.42 61.23 79.63
C ASN A 292 -59.63 61.24 78.32
N ASP A 293 -60.03 62.01 77.32
CA ASP A 293 -59.29 62.10 76.05
C ASP A 293 -57.91 62.74 76.25
N LEU A 294 -57.81 63.79 77.08
CA LEU A 294 -56.53 64.40 77.44
C LEU A 294 -55.63 63.44 78.23
N TYR A 295 -56.22 62.70 79.16
CA TYR A 295 -55.50 61.68 79.92
C TYR A 295 -55.01 60.54 79.02
N LEU A 296 -55.83 60.08 78.07
CA LEU A 296 -55.44 59.08 77.07
C LEU A 296 -54.31 59.61 76.16
N TYR A 297 -54.35 60.88 75.76
CA TYR A 297 -53.23 61.49 75.05
C TYR A 297 -51.94 61.40 75.87
N GLU A 298 -51.98 61.80 77.15
CA GLU A 298 -50.80 61.80 78.01
C GLU A 298 -50.24 60.38 78.20
N GLN A 299 -51.09 59.37 78.41
CA GLN A 299 -50.67 57.97 78.47
C GLN A 299 -50.01 57.49 77.17
N VAL A 300 -50.62 57.79 76.02
CA VAL A 300 -50.10 57.39 74.70
C VAL A 300 -48.77 58.10 74.44
N HIS A 301 -48.69 59.39 74.73
CA HIS A 301 -47.48 60.19 74.56
C HIS A 301 -46.32 59.66 75.43
N GLN A 302 -46.56 59.35 76.71
CA GLN A 302 -45.57 58.77 77.61
C GLN A 302 -45.12 57.36 77.17
N ALA A 303 -46.06 56.51 76.77
CA ALA A 303 -45.71 55.17 76.27
C ALA A 303 -44.79 55.24 75.04
N LEU A 304 -45.06 56.19 74.15
CA LEU A 304 -44.28 56.41 72.92
C LEU A 304 -42.97 57.17 73.15
N GLN A 305 -42.75 57.84 74.29
CA GLN A 305 -41.46 58.48 74.64
C GLN A 305 -40.33 57.47 74.84
N THR A 306 -40.65 56.23 75.25
CA THR A 306 -39.66 55.15 75.39
C THR A 306 -39.29 54.51 74.04
N GLY A 307 -40.09 54.74 73.01
CA GLY A 307 -39.80 54.32 71.64
C GLY A 307 -38.84 55.31 70.99
N ASN A 308 -37.75 54.81 70.43
CA ASN A 308 -36.74 55.59 69.71
C ASN A 308 -37.30 56.11 68.35
N ILE A 309 -38.35 56.94 68.39
CA ILE A 309 -39.11 57.44 67.25
C ILE A 309 -38.51 58.78 66.83
N ALA A 310 -37.98 58.85 65.61
CA ALA A 310 -37.06 59.88 65.15
C ALA A 310 -37.66 61.27 64.89
N GLU A 311 -38.97 61.48 65.01
CA GLU A 311 -39.63 62.77 64.72
C GLU A 311 -39.96 63.57 65.97
N GLU A 312 -38.94 63.94 66.72
CA GLU A 312 -39.04 64.76 67.93
C GLU A 312 -39.78 66.09 67.67
N HIS A 313 -39.59 66.67 66.48
CA HIS A 313 -40.21 67.96 66.16
C HIS A 313 -41.75 67.91 66.09
N VAL A 314 -42.31 66.88 65.46
CA VAL A 314 -43.78 66.71 65.37
C VAL A 314 -44.36 66.46 66.76
N ARG A 315 -43.67 65.69 67.59
CA ARG A 315 -44.11 65.38 68.95
C ARG A 315 -44.10 66.60 69.85
N VAL A 316 -43.07 67.44 69.77
CA VAL A 316 -43.03 68.74 70.48
C VAL A 316 -44.21 69.64 70.08
N GLN A 317 -44.59 69.65 68.80
CA GLN A 317 -45.77 70.41 68.36
C GLN A 317 -47.07 69.81 68.93
N LEU A 318 -47.21 68.48 68.93
CA LEU A 318 -48.37 67.79 69.51
C LEU A 318 -48.48 68.02 71.01
N GLU A 319 -47.36 68.00 71.73
CA GLU A 319 -47.32 68.33 73.16
C GLU A 319 -47.72 69.78 73.42
N GLY A 320 -47.28 70.71 72.57
CA GLY A 320 -47.72 72.11 72.61
C GLY A 320 -49.24 72.24 72.43
N ILE A 321 -49.82 71.49 71.47
CA ILE A 321 -51.27 71.44 71.24
C ILE A 321 -51.99 70.85 72.45
N ALA A 322 -51.50 69.76 73.02
CA ALA A 322 -52.05 69.14 74.22
C ALA A 322 -52.01 70.09 75.43
N GLY A 323 -50.92 70.85 75.58
CA GLY A 323 -50.79 71.88 76.60
C GLY A 323 -51.83 73.00 76.44
N ILE A 324 -52.13 73.41 75.20
CA ILE A 324 -53.22 74.34 74.90
C ILE A 324 -54.58 73.70 75.26
N ALA A 325 -54.80 72.45 74.83
CA ALA A 325 -56.02 71.70 75.09
C ALA A 325 -56.29 71.55 76.60
N GLY A 326 -55.28 71.25 77.40
CA GLY A 326 -55.38 71.21 78.87
C GLY A 326 -55.75 72.57 79.48
N ARG A 327 -55.24 73.68 78.94
CA ARG A 327 -55.67 75.04 79.37
C ARG A 327 -57.12 75.33 79.00
N ILE A 328 -57.55 74.93 77.79
CA ILE A 328 -58.95 75.06 77.36
C ILE A 328 -59.86 74.26 78.29
N TYR A 329 -59.51 73.01 78.60
CA TYR A 329 -60.29 72.17 79.50
C TYR A 329 -60.46 72.80 80.88
N LYS A 330 -59.37 73.27 81.50
CA LYS A 330 -59.42 73.99 82.79
C LYS A 330 -60.32 75.23 82.71
N SER A 331 -60.26 75.97 81.61
CA SER A 331 -61.14 77.11 81.40
C SER A 331 -62.61 76.69 81.27
N LEU A 332 -62.91 75.59 80.56
CA LEU A 332 -64.26 75.04 80.45
C LEU A 332 -64.79 74.52 81.79
N GLU A 333 -63.93 73.95 82.63
CA GLU A 333 -64.27 73.50 83.98
C GLU A 333 -64.63 74.67 84.88
N CYS A 334 -63.83 75.75 84.86
CA CYS A 334 -64.18 77.00 85.54
C CYS A 334 -65.51 77.58 85.03
N ILE A 335 -65.69 77.65 83.71
CA ILE A 335 -66.95 78.12 83.10
C ILE A 335 -68.12 77.24 83.55
N ASN A 336 -67.95 75.91 83.60
CA ASN A 336 -68.99 75.00 84.08
C ASN A 336 -69.40 75.35 85.52
N GLY A 337 -68.42 75.51 86.41
CA GLY A 337 -68.64 75.90 87.80
C GLY A 337 -69.36 77.25 87.92
N ASP A 338 -68.91 78.25 87.16
CA ASP A 338 -69.50 79.59 87.14
C ASP A 338 -70.94 79.56 86.59
N VAL A 339 -71.19 78.83 85.50
CA VAL A 339 -72.51 78.70 84.89
C VAL A 339 -73.46 77.91 85.79
N ALA A 340 -73.03 76.79 86.35
CA ALA A 340 -73.83 76.00 87.28
C ALA A 340 -74.18 76.81 88.54
N GLY A 341 -73.20 77.57 89.08
CA GLY A 341 -73.40 78.50 90.19
C GLY A 341 -74.37 79.62 89.84
N PHE A 342 -74.23 80.22 88.66
CA PHE A 342 -75.11 81.27 88.15
C PHE A 342 -76.56 80.78 87.98
N LEU A 343 -76.77 79.64 87.32
CA LEU A 343 -78.09 79.03 87.17
C LEU A 343 -78.72 78.68 88.53
N SER A 344 -77.93 78.17 89.46
CA SER A 344 -78.39 77.87 90.83
C SER A 344 -78.85 79.12 91.57
N ARG A 345 -78.16 80.26 91.40
CA ARG A 345 -78.57 81.56 91.96
C ARG A 345 -79.85 82.07 91.31
N LEU A 346 -79.95 82.02 89.97
CA LEU A 346 -81.16 82.43 89.24
C LEU A 346 -82.40 81.64 89.68
N ARG A 347 -82.25 80.36 90.04
CA ARG A 347 -83.37 79.55 90.58
C ARG A 347 -83.76 79.94 92.00
N ARG A 348 -82.81 80.34 92.83
CA ARG A 348 -83.05 80.77 94.22
C ARG A 348 -83.69 82.15 94.28
N GLU A 349 -83.38 83.01 93.31
CA GLU A 349 -83.87 84.39 93.23
C GLU A 349 -84.57 84.65 91.88
N PRO A 350 -85.76 84.06 91.65
CA PRO A 350 -86.48 84.21 90.38
C PRO A 350 -86.90 85.66 90.08
N ASP A 351 -87.13 86.49 91.11
CA ASP A 351 -87.47 87.90 90.93
C ASP A 351 -86.29 88.71 90.34
N ALA A 352 -85.07 88.39 90.75
CA ALA A 352 -83.85 89.01 90.20
C ALA A 352 -83.63 88.63 88.73
N TRP A 353 -84.03 87.41 88.34
CA TRP A 353 -84.03 86.97 86.93
C TRP A 353 -85.02 87.79 86.07
N TRP A 354 -86.25 88.00 86.55
CA TRP A 354 -87.24 88.83 85.86
C TRP A 354 -86.81 90.30 85.76
N GLU A 355 -86.18 90.85 86.80
CA GLU A 355 -85.63 92.21 86.76
C GLU A 355 -84.48 92.33 85.74
N MET A 356 -83.60 91.33 85.70
CA MET A 356 -82.51 91.26 84.74
C MET A 356 -83.05 91.14 83.30
N LYS A 357 -84.08 90.31 83.08
CA LYS A 357 -84.77 90.20 81.78
C LYS A 357 -85.48 91.48 81.37
N GLY A 358 -86.13 92.17 82.31
CA GLY A 358 -86.72 93.48 82.07
C GLY A 358 -85.68 94.48 81.57
N LYS A 359 -84.47 94.49 82.15
CA LYS A 359 -83.35 95.32 81.70
C LYS A 359 -82.82 94.92 80.32
N PHE A 360 -82.75 93.63 79.99
CA PHE A 360 -82.37 93.15 78.65
C PHE A 360 -83.43 93.48 77.58
N ALA A 361 -84.72 93.30 77.88
CA ALA A 361 -85.83 93.64 76.97
C ALA A 361 -85.93 95.15 76.71
N LEU A 362 -85.73 95.98 77.74
CA LEU A 362 -85.70 97.45 77.64
C LEU A 362 -84.51 97.97 76.82
N GLY A 363 -83.39 97.24 76.79
CA GLY A 363 -82.22 97.55 75.98
C GLY A 363 -82.43 97.29 74.48
N VAL A 364 -83.17 96.23 74.12
CA VAL A 364 -83.49 95.88 72.73
C VAL A 364 -84.59 96.81 72.17
N GLY A 365 -85.57 97.21 73.00
CA GLY A 365 -86.60 98.17 72.63
C GLY A 365 -86.11 99.61 72.37
N LYS A 366 -84.95 100.01 72.92
CA LYS A 366 -84.39 101.37 72.76
C LYS A 366 -83.46 101.55 71.54
N LYS A 367 -83.07 100.48 70.84
CA LYS A 367 -82.20 100.55 69.65
C LYS A 367 -82.79 99.94 68.37
N MET A 368 -84.11 99.78 68.29
CA MET A 368 -84.85 99.48 67.05
C MET A 368 -85.78 100.64 66.61
N LYS A 369 -85.44 101.87 66.99
CA LYS A 369 -85.97 103.12 66.42
C LYS A 369 -84.81 104.06 66.11
N ARG A 370 -84.08 103.77 65.03
CA ARG A 370 -83.31 104.72 64.19
C ARG A 370 -82.44 103.87 63.27
N PHE A 371 -83.00 103.50 62.12
CA PHE A 371 -82.41 103.62 60.79
C PHE A 371 -83.42 103.01 59.80
N SER A 372 -84.45 103.80 59.51
CA SER A 372 -85.19 103.75 58.25
C SER A 372 -85.22 105.19 57.71
N LEU A 373 -84.74 105.35 56.48
CA LEU A 373 -84.66 106.55 55.62
C LEU A 373 -83.46 107.48 55.92
N GLY A 374 -82.51 107.72 55.00
CA GLY A 374 -82.50 107.47 53.55
C GLY A 374 -81.72 106.28 53.04
#